data_AF-A0A537W7E6-F1
#
_entry.id   AF-A0A537W7E6-F1
#
_cell.length_a   1.000
_cell.length_b   1.000
_cell.length_c   1.000
_cell.angle_alpha   90.00
_cell.angle_beta   90.00
_cell.angle_gamma   90.00
#
_symmetry.space_group_name_H-M   'P 1'
#
loop_
_entity.id
_entity.type
_entity.pdbx_description
1 polymer ?
#
loop_
_entity_poly.entity_id
_entity_poly.type
_entity_poly.pdbx_seq_one_letter_code
_entity_poly.pdbx_strand_id
1 'polypeptide(L)'
;MVKENPQPLSGLVMPRFGEVATFMRLPIERDPAKLDIAIVGVPWDGGTTNRPGARHGPREIRNMSTLMRRVHHASLVAPYELCRVGDHGDAPVNPIDLHDSLKRIEAFFARVHAGGAAPLSAGGDHLVTLPILRAIARERPVGIVHFDAHSDTTDSYFGGEKYTHGTPFRRAVEEGLADPKRMIQIGVRGSMYSPDEKEWAESVGIRIVHIEEFFRLGPERVMEEARQIVGDGPAYVSFDVDGLDPVYAPGTGTPEIGGFS
;
A
#
# COMPACT_ATOMS: atom_id res chain seq x y z
N MET A 1 -16.26 -7.48 31.59
CA MET A 1 -17.01 -6.96 30.43
C MET A 1 -16.17 -7.21 29.20
N VAL A 2 -16.63 -8.04 28.28
CA VAL A 2 -15.97 -8.20 26.97
C VAL A 2 -16.11 -6.84 26.27
N LYS A 3 -15.00 -6.14 26.02
CA LYS A 3 -15.04 -4.91 25.24
C LYS A 3 -15.43 -5.31 23.82
N GLU A 4 -16.56 -4.82 23.34
CA GLU A 4 -16.97 -5.00 21.95
C GLU A 4 -15.98 -4.30 21.01
N ASN A 5 -15.69 -4.94 19.86
CA ASN A 5 -14.83 -4.37 18.83
C ASN A 5 -15.44 -3.07 18.26
N PRO A 6 -14.62 -2.08 17.87
CA PRO A 6 -15.13 -0.87 17.23
C PRO A 6 -15.97 -1.19 15.99
N GLN A 7 -17.10 -0.50 15.83
CA GLN A 7 -18.02 -0.71 14.71
C GLN A 7 -18.15 0.55 13.86
N PRO A 8 -18.31 0.41 12.53
CA PRO A 8 -18.73 1.51 11.66
C PRO A 8 -20.08 2.08 12.06
N LEU A 9 -20.28 3.39 11.87
CA LEU A 9 -21.60 4.00 11.99
C LEU A 9 -22.56 3.40 10.94
N SER A 10 -23.56 2.68 11.42
CA SER A 10 -24.52 1.96 10.56
C SER A 10 -25.27 2.90 9.64
N GLY A 11 -25.28 2.57 8.34
CA GLY A 11 -26.08 3.26 7.33
C GLY A 11 -27.61 3.17 7.53
N LEU A 12 -28.07 2.29 8.44
CA LEU A 12 -29.48 2.16 8.83
C LEU A 12 -29.88 3.15 9.94
N VAL A 13 -28.90 3.70 10.67
CA VAL A 13 -29.11 4.66 11.76
C VAL A 13 -28.82 6.08 11.31
N MET A 14 -27.69 6.27 10.61
CA MET A 14 -27.28 7.55 10.04
C MET A 14 -26.97 7.36 8.55
N PRO A 15 -27.59 8.14 7.64
CA PRO A 15 -27.26 8.06 6.22
C PRO A 15 -25.77 8.22 5.96
N ARG A 16 -25.29 7.59 4.89
CA ARG A 16 -23.85 7.51 4.57
C ARG A 16 -23.21 8.87 4.29
N PHE A 17 -24.01 9.83 3.84
CA PHE A 17 -23.58 11.22 3.57
C PHE A 17 -23.54 12.11 4.83
N GLY A 18 -23.96 11.59 5.99
CA GLY A 18 -23.93 12.32 7.27
C GLY A 18 -22.76 11.91 8.16
N GLU A 19 -22.45 12.77 9.13
CA GLU A 19 -21.33 12.67 10.09
C GLU A 19 -19.93 12.87 9.49
N VAL A 20 -18.93 12.91 10.38
CA VAL A 20 -17.51 13.05 10.01
C VAL A 20 -17.05 11.84 9.21
N ALA A 21 -16.38 12.07 8.08
CA ALA A 21 -15.84 11.03 7.22
C ALA A 21 -14.48 10.52 7.74
N THR A 22 -14.52 9.47 8.55
CA THR A 22 -13.36 8.62 8.90
C THR A 22 -13.28 7.41 7.98
N PHE A 23 -12.16 6.69 7.96
CA PHE A 23 -12.04 5.44 7.21
C PHE A 23 -13.15 4.46 7.63
N MET A 24 -13.95 4.04 6.64
CA MET A 24 -15.08 3.12 6.80
C MET A 24 -16.13 3.59 7.82
N ARG A 25 -16.15 4.88 8.18
CA ARG A 25 -16.97 5.42 9.30
C ARG A 25 -16.68 4.78 10.66
N LEU A 26 -15.46 4.28 10.87
CA LEU A 26 -15.00 3.76 12.16
C LEU A 26 -14.67 4.91 13.13
N PRO A 27 -14.69 4.66 14.45
CA PRO A 27 -14.20 5.65 15.40
C PRO A 27 -12.69 5.91 15.19
N ILE A 28 -12.29 7.14 15.52
CA ILE A 28 -10.88 7.49 15.60
C ILE A 28 -10.30 6.90 16.87
N GLU A 29 -9.24 6.09 16.75
CA GLU A 29 -8.50 5.56 17.89
C GLU A 29 -7.01 5.92 17.72
N ARG A 30 -6.45 6.64 18.70
CA ARG A 30 -5.08 7.18 18.64
C ARG A 30 -4.07 6.34 19.41
N ASP A 31 -4.53 5.34 20.14
CA ASP A 31 -3.68 4.36 20.81
C ASP A 31 -3.65 3.06 19.98
N PRO A 32 -2.52 2.75 19.30
CA PRO A 32 -2.44 1.57 18.45
C PRO A 32 -2.56 0.26 19.25
N ALA A 33 -2.26 0.24 20.56
CA ALA A 33 -2.41 -0.96 21.39
C ALA A 33 -3.87 -1.39 21.58
N LYS A 34 -4.82 -0.51 21.25
CA LYS A 34 -6.25 -0.82 21.28
C LYS A 34 -6.77 -1.40 19.97
N LEU A 35 -5.93 -1.52 18.95
CA LEU A 35 -6.29 -2.01 17.63
C LEU A 35 -5.52 -3.29 17.31
N ASP A 36 -6.16 -4.18 16.57
CA ASP A 36 -5.49 -5.28 15.87
C ASP A 36 -5.13 -4.83 14.44
N ILE A 37 -5.96 -3.96 13.84
CA ILE A 37 -5.72 -3.33 12.53
C ILE A 37 -5.89 -1.83 12.64
N ALA A 38 -4.82 -1.08 12.34
CA ALA A 38 -4.83 0.37 12.31
C ALA A 38 -4.93 0.87 10.86
N ILE A 39 -6.04 1.54 10.51
CA ILE A 39 -6.17 2.16 9.19
C ILE A 39 -5.51 3.55 9.25
N VAL A 40 -4.49 3.76 8.43
CA VAL A 40 -3.63 4.96 8.49
C VAL A 40 -3.63 5.67 7.15
N GLY A 41 -3.80 6.99 7.13
CA GLY A 41 -3.51 7.80 5.95
C GLY A 41 -2.05 8.25 5.93
N VAL A 42 -1.40 8.28 4.77
CA VAL A 42 -0.05 8.82 4.60
C VAL A 42 -0.07 9.90 3.51
N PRO A 43 -0.55 11.13 3.80
CA PRO A 43 -0.84 12.15 2.79
C PRO A 43 0.44 12.83 2.28
N TRP A 44 1.26 12.11 1.52
CA TRP A 44 2.57 12.57 1.06
C TRP A 44 2.89 12.13 -0.37
N ASP A 45 3.34 13.07 -1.19
CA ASP A 45 3.71 12.83 -2.59
C ASP A 45 5.05 13.50 -2.96
N GLY A 46 5.96 13.59 -1.98
CA GLY A 46 7.28 14.20 -2.17
C GLY A 46 8.23 13.36 -3.02
N GLY A 47 7.93 12.09 -3.26
CA GLY A 47 8.68 11.21 -4.15
C GLY A 47 8.22 11.29 -5.61
N THR A 48 7.14 12.01 -5.90
CA THR A 48 6.51 12.05 -7.23
C THR A 48 7.36 12.83 -8.22
N THR A 49 7.70 12.22 -9.36
CA THR A 49 8.58 12.83 -10.37
C THR A 49 7.86 13.49 -11.55
N ASN A 50 6.55 13.28 -11.71
CA ASN A 50 5.78 13.79 -12.84
C ASN A 50 4.52 14.57 -12.41
N ARG A 51 3.41 13.87 -12.10
CA ARG A 51 2.11 14.51 -11.77
C ARG A 51 1.77 14.32 -10.29
N PRO A 52 1.95 15.35 -9.44
CA PRO A 52 1.65 15.26 -8.01
C PRO A 52 0.14 15.30 -7.74
N GLY A 53 -0.25 15.10 -6.48
CA GLY A 53 -1.65 15.15 -6.04
C GLY A 53 -2.01 14.03 -5.06
N ALA A 54 -1.21 12.96 -5.01
CA ALA A 54 -1.46 11.81 -4.14
C ALA A 54 -1.49 12.19 -2.65
N ARG A 55 -0.90 13.32 -2.24
CA ARG A 55 -1.06 13.89 -0.88
C ARG A 55 -2.52 14.09 -0.45
N HIS A 56 -3.46 14.19 -1.39
CA HIS A 56 -4.89 14.34 -1.13
C HIS A 56 -5.65 13.00 -1.06
N GLY A 57 -5.03 11.91 -1.53
CA GLY A 57 -5.61 10.57 -1.62
C GLY A 57 -6.27 10.09 -0.33
N PRO A 58 -5.58 10.12 0.83
CA PRO A 58 -6.15 9.59 2.07
C PRO A 58 -7.43 10.28 2.51
N ARG A 59 -7.62 11.57 2.16
CA ARG A 59 -8.84 12.31 2.48
C ARG A 59 -10.01 11.85 1.61
N GLU A 60 -9.79 11.70 0.32
CA GLU A 60 -10.83 11.25 -0.60
C GLU A 60 -11.17 9.77 -0.44
N ILE A 61 -10.20 8.93 -0.07
CA ILE A 61 -10.47 7.53 0.28
C ILE A 61 -11.35 7.47 1.54
N ARG A 62 -11.10 8.29 2.58
CA ARG A 62 -12.02 8.39 3.73
C ARG A 62 -13.44 8.79 3.30
N ASN A 63 -13.56 9.83 2.48
CA ASN A 63 -14.83 10.31 1.95
C ASN A 63 -15.61 9.19 1.21
N MET A 64 -14.95 8.53 0.26
CA MET A 64 -15.57 7.47 -0.55
C MET A 64 -15.80 6.16 0.22
N SER A 65 -15.03 5.92 1.27
CA SER A 65 -15.19 4.73 2.13
C SER A 65 -16.53 4.69 2.86
N THR A 66 -17.27 5.81 2.95
CA THR A 66 -18.64 5.87 3.50
C THR A 66 -19.63 4.95 2.78
N LEU A 67 -19.33 4.53 1.55
CA LEU A 67 -20.12 3.57 0.78
C LEU A 67 -19.94 2.12 1.24
N MET A 68 -18.84 1.81 1.94
CA MET A 68 -18.52 0.44 2.35
C MET A 68 -19.49 -0.11 3.39
N ARG A 69 -19.66 -1.44 3.38
CA ARG A 69 -20.56 -2.17 4.29
C ARG A 69 -19.74 -3.02 5.27
N ARG A 70 -20.42 -3.68 6.21
CA ARG A 70 -19.78 -4.41 7.32
C ARG A 70 -19.26 -5.80 6.97
N VAL A 71 -19.84 -6.43 5.97
CA VAL A 71 -19.59 -7.84 5.65
C VAL A 71 -19.25 -7.95 4.17
N HIS A 72 -18.19 -8.68 3.86
CA HIS A 72 -17.86 -9.02 2.49
C HIS A 72 -18.85 -10.06 1.96
N HIS A 73 -19.57 -9.77 0.87
CA HIS A 73 -20.72 -10.59 0.44
C HIS A 73 -20.37 -12.02 0.00
N ALA A 74 -19.18 -12.25 -0.58
CA ALA A 74 -18.79 -13.57 -1.10
C ALA A 74 -18.14 -14.46 -0.02
N SER A 75 -17.08 -13.97 0.63
CA SER A 75 -16.40 -14.68 1.73
C SER A 75 -17.13 -14.68 3.07
N LEU A 76 -18.17 -13.83 3.22
CA LEU A 76 -18.91 -13.61 4.47
C LEU A 76 -18.05 -13.13 5.66
N VAL A 77 -16.83 -12.67 5.40
CA VAL A 77 -15.94 -12.11 6.43
C VAL A 77 -16.50 -10.79 6.93
N ALA A 78 -16.69 -10.69 8.24
CA ALA A 78 -17.06 -9.48 8.96
C ALA A 78 -15.84 -8.95 9.74
N PRO A 79 -14.96 -8.13 9.15
CA PRO A 79 -13.67 -7.78 9.74
C PRO A 79 -13.79 -7.10 11.11
N TYR A 80 -14.85 -6.31 11.33
CA TYR A 80 -15.11 -5.59 12.58
C TYR A 80 -15.63 -6.51 13.71
N GLU A 81 -16.06 -7.74 13.39
CA GLU A 81 -16.39 -8.76 14.38
C GLU A 81 -15.16 -9.58 14.75
N LEU A 82 -14.24 -9.79 13.81
CA LEU A 82 -13.01 -10.56 13.99
C LEU A 82 -11.90 -9.79 14.70
N CYS A 83 -11.75 -8.50 14.40
CA CYS A 83 -10.62 -7.68 14.80
C CYS A 83 -11.07 -6.32 15.34
N ARG A 84 -10.27 -5.74 16.24
CA ARG A 84 -10.39 -4.33 16.64
C ARG A 84 -9.80 -3.45 15.54
N VAL A 85 -10.65 -2.89 14.69
CA VAL A 85 -10.25 -2.03 13.56
C VAL A 85 -10.60 -0.57 13.86
N GLY A 86 -9.73 0.38 13.51
CA GLY A 86 -10.00 1.80 13.74
C GLY A 86 -9.27 2.72 12.77
N ASP A 87 -9.81 3.93 12.56
CA ASP A 87 -9.09 5.01 11.87
C ASP A 87 -8.05 5.58 12.83
N HIS A 88 -6.77 5.37 12.52
CA HIS A 88 -5.66 5.85 13.32
C HIS A 88 -5.19 7.26 12.92
N GLY A 89 -5.94 7.90 12.02
CA GLY A 89 -5.66 9.20 11.41
C GLY A 89 -4.48 9.14 10.44
N ASP A 90 -3.76 10.25 10.33
CA ASP A 90 -2.68 10.38 9.35
C ASP A 90 -1.30 10.30 10.01
N ALA A 91 -0.37 9.65 9.32
CA ALA A 91 1.04 9.75 9.63
C ALA A 91 1.53 11.20 9.45
N PRO A 92 2.44 11.69 10.31
CA PRO A 92 2.97 13.04 10.24
C PRO A 92 3.90 13.20 9.03
N VAL A 93 3.65 14.22 8.20
CA VAL A 93 4.38 14.49 6.95
C VAL A 93 4.93 15.92 6.90
N ASN A 94 6.01 16.12 6.15
CA ASN A 94 6.61 17.42 5.82
C ASN A 94 6.59 17.62 4.30
N PRO A 95 5.70 18.47 3.76
CA PRO A 95 5.57 18.61 2.32
C PRO A 95 6.78 19.29 1.65
N ILE A 96 7.73 19.81 2.44
CA ILE A 96 8.91 20.56 1.95
C ILE A 96 10.18 19.73 2.06
N ASP A 97 10.32 18.95 3.13
CA ASP A 97 11.50 18.12 3.39
C ASP A 97 11.16 16.63 3.27
N LEU A 98 11.70 16.03 2.21
CA LEU A 98 11.55 14.60 1.92
C LEU A 98 12.12 13.73 3.03
N HIS A 99 13.31 14.05 3.52
CA HIS A 99 13.99 13.21 4.51
C HIS A 99 13.33 13.33 5.88
N ASP A 100 12.83 14.51 6.24
CA ASP A 100 12.02 14.68 7.45
C ASP A 100 10.71 13.88 7.36
N SER A 101 10.04 13.88 6.21
CA SER A 101 8.85 13.05 6.00
C SER A 101 9.14 11.56 6.18
N LEU A 102 10.20 11.04 5.55
CA LEU A 102 10.57 9.63 5.71
C LEU A 102 10.80 9.26 7.18
N LYS A 103 11.55 10.08 7.93
CA LYS A 103 11.80 9.86 9.36
C LYS A 103 10.52 9.91 10.21
N ARG A 104 9.63 10.86 9.93
CA ARG A 104 8.39 11.06 10.69
C ARG A 104 7.37 9.96 10.42
N ILE A 105 7.26 9.50 9.18
CA ILE A 105 6.43 8.37 8.78
C ILE A 105 6.96 7.09 9.44
N GLU A 106 8.26 6.82 9.33
CA GLU A 106 8.89 5.64 9.96
C GLU A 106 8.65 5.61 11.47
N ALA A 107 8.91 6.72 12.17
CA ALA A 107 8.71 6.81 13.61
C ALA A 107 7.23 6.62 14.01
N PHE A 108 6.29 7.02 13.15
CA PHE A 108 4.86 6.78 13.36
C PHE A 108 4.52 5.29 13.24
N PHE A 109 4.92 4.64 12.15
CA PHE A 109 4.67 3.21 11.96
C PHE A 109 5.43 2.34 12.96
N ALA A 110 6.59 2.79 13.47
CA ALA A 110 7.29 2.10 14.55
C ALA A 110 6.45 2.04 15.83
N ARG A 111 5.69 3.10 16.15
CA ARG A 111 4.74 3.09 17.27
C ARG A 111 3.52 2.21 17.01
N VAL A 112 3.01 2.21 15.77
CA VAL A 112 1.91 1.32 15.36
C VAL A 112 2.34 -0.14 15.53
N HIS A 113 3.51 -0.49 15.00
CA HIS A 113 4.09 -1.82 15.10
C HIS A 113 4.36 -2.25 16.55
N ALA A 114 4.95 -1.37 17.36
CA ALA A 114 5.18 -1.63 18.79
C ALA A 114 3.88 -1.80 19.59
N GLY A 115 2.77 -1.21 19.14
CA GLY A 115 1.44 -1.44 19.68
C GLY A 115 0.83 -2.80 19.33
N GLY A 116 1.46 -3.56 18.42
CA GLY A 116 0.97 -4.85 17.95
C GLY A 116 -0.10 -4.78 16.86
N ALA A 117 -0.42 -3.58 16.36
CA ALA A 117 -1.40 -3.41 15.30
C ALA A 117 -0.78 -3.61 13.91
N ALA A 118 -1.50 -4.33 13.03
CA ALA A 118 -1.16 -4.40 11.62
C ALA A 118 -1.59 -3.10 10.91
N PRO A 119 -0.70 -2.40 10.19
CA PRO A 119 -1.09 -1.22 9.44
C PRO A 119 -1.83 -1.58 8.15
N LEU A 120 -2.97 -0.93 7.91
CA LEU A 120 -3.63 -0.85 6.61
C LEU A 120 -3.56 0.60 6.13
N SER A 121 -2.66 0.87 5.20
CA SER A 121 -2.30 2.25 4.85
C SER A 121 -2.96 2.69 3.54
N ALA A 122 -3.52 3.89 3.54
CA ALA A 122 -3.89 4.63 2.34
C ALA A 122 -2.80 5.66 2.08
N GLY A 123 -2.07 5.48 0.98
CA GLY A 123 -0.88 6.29 0.67
C GLY A 123 -1.17 7.65 0.09
N GLY A 124 -0.09 8.38 -0.10
CA GLY A 124 0.11 9.25 -1.24
C GLY A 124 0.90 8.47 -2.29
N ASP A 125 2.05 8.95 -2.76
CA ASP A 125 2.82 8.19 -3.76
C ASP A 125 3.52 6.95 -3.17
N HIS A 126 3.98 6.05 -4.04
CA HIS A 126 4.46 4.72 -3.64
C HIS A 126 5.71 4.76 -2.72
N LEU A 127 6.42 5.90 -2.65
CA LEU A 127 7.57 6.05 -1.74
C LEU A 127 7.15 5.94 -0.27
N VAL A 128 5.88 6.19 0.08
CA VAL A 128 5.37 6.00 1.45
C VAL A 128 5.56 4.57 1.98
N THR A 129 5.65 3.58 1.09
CA THR A 129 5.85 2.18 1.47
C THR A 129 7.22 1.94 2.12
N LEU A 130 8.26 2.65 1.69
CA LEU A 130 9.62 2.48 2.24
C LEU A 130 9.69 2.76 3.76
N PRO A 131 9.27 3.93 4.29
CA PRO A 131 9.29 4.18 5.73
C PRO A 131 8.31 3.28 6.51
N ILE A 132 7.25 2.75 5.89
CA ILE A 132 6.39 1.73 6.50
C ILE A 132 7.19 0.44 6.70
N LEU A 133 7.85 -0.05 5.65
CA LEU A 133 8.67 -1.27 5.70
C LEU A 133 9.83 -1.13 6.69
N ARG A 134 10.50 0.02 6.76
CA ARG A 134 11.55 0.30 7.76
C ARG A 134 11.06 0.08 9.19
N ALA A 135 9.79 0.38 9.46
CA ALA A 135 9.19 0.18 10.77
C ALA A 135 8.76 -1.27 11.03
N ILE A 136 8.06 -1.91 10.08
CA ILE A 136 7.40 -3.21 10.33
C ILE A 136 8.26 -4.43 9.99
N ALA A 137 9.31 -4.26 9.18
CA ALA A 137 10.22 -5.33 8.75
C ALA A 137 11.59 -5.25 9.43
N ARG A 138 11.72 -4.45 10.51
CA ARG A 138 12.99 -4.21 11.21
C ARG A 138 13.63 -5.49 11.79
N GLU A 139 12.80 -6.45 12.19
CA GLU A 139 13.27 -7.70 12.82
C GLU A 139 13.62 -8.79 11.80
N ARG A 140 12.94 -8.79 10.65
CA ARG A 140 13.12 -9.76 9.57
C ARG A 140 12.52 -9.23 8.26
N PRO A 141 13.12 -9.54 7.11
CA PRO A 141 12.55 -9.19 5.82
C PRO A 141 11.17 -9.86 5.61
N VAL A 142 10.31 -9.17 4.88
CA VAL A 142 8.99 -9.68 4.48
C VAL A 142 8.99 -10.14 3.02
N GLY A 143 8.10 -11.07 2.68
CA GLY A 143 7.69 -11.28 1.28
C GLY A 143 6.79 -10.14 0.82
N ILE A 144 6.68 -9.92 -0.49
CA ILE A 144 5.83 -8.85 -1.04
C ILE A 144 5.00 -9.39 -2.22
N VAL A 145 3.69 -9.14 -2.17
CA VAL A 145 2.82 -9.16 -3.36
C VAL A 145 2.58 -7.72 -3.77
N HIS A 146 3.08 -7.35 -4.94
CA HIS A 146 3.07 -5.98 -5.45
C HIS A 146 2.22 -5.91 -6.72
N PHE A 147 1.12 -5.16 -6.68
CA PHE A 147 0.28 -4.88 -7.85
C PHE A 147 0.54 -3.46 -8.33
N ASP A 148 1.03 -3.30 -9.56
CA ASP A 148 1.51 -2.01 -10.07
C ASP A 148 1.71 -2.09 -11.60
N ALA A 149 1.63 -0.95 -12.30
CA ALA A 149 2.09 -0.85 -13.69
C ALA A 149 3.63 -0.82 -13.81
N HIS A 150 4.34 -0.51 -12.72
CA HIS A 150 5.77 -0.27 -12.65
C HIS A 150 6.44 -1.23 -11.65
N SER A 151 7.75 -1.44 -11.82
CA SER A 151 8.51 -2.27 -10.87
C SER A 151 8.90 -1.49 -9.61
N ASP A 152 9.01 -0.16 -9.67
CA ASP A 152 9.45 0.68 -8.55
C ASP A 152 10.79 0.23 -7.92
N THR A 153 11.68 -0.27 -8.78
CA THR A 153 13.04 -0.75 -8.44
C THR A 153 14.17 0.03 -9.10
N THR A 154 13.89 1.24 -9.60
CA THR A 154 14.90 2.12 -10.22
C THR A 154 15.98 2.50 -9.21
N ASP A 155 17.23 2.67 -9.67
CA ASP A 155 18.34 3.03 -8.79
C ASP A 155 18.30 4.48 -8.31
N SER A 156 18.07 5.43 -9.20
CA SER A 156 18.05 6.85 -8.86
C SER A 156 17.45 7.68 -9.98
N TYR A 157 17.06 8.91 -9.66
CA TYR A 157 16.57 9.90 -10.61
C TYR A 157 17.45 11.16 -10.58
N PHE A 158 17.39 11.97 -11.64
CA PHE A 158 17.90 13.36 -11.69
C PHE A 158 19.27 13.62 -11.06
N GLY A 159 20.28 12.80 -11.38
CA GLY A 159 21.65 13.02 -10.87
C GLY A 159 21.95 12.33 -9.53
N GLY A 160 21.19 11.29 -9.18
CA GLY A 160 21.52 10.40 -8.07
C GLY A 160 20.52 10.43 -6.92
N GLU A 161 19.38 11.09 -7.07
CA GLU A 161 18.32 11.12 -6.05
C GLU A 161 17.75 9.73 -5.82
N LYS A 162 17.95 9.24 -4.59
CA LYS A 162 17.70 7.84 -4.21
C LYS A 162 16.28 7.58 -3.71
N TYR A 163 15.46 8.61 -3.55
CA TYR A 163 14.14 8.51 -2.94
C TYR A 163 13.10 9.19 -3.82
N THR A 164 12.53 8.41 -4.73
CA THR A 164 11.35 8.76 -5.52
C THR A 164 10.33 7.64 -5.44
N HIS A 165 9.12 7.87 -5.92
CA HIS A 165 8.08 6.85 -6.00
C HIS A 165 8.49 5.61 -6.82
N GLY A 166 9.46 5.73 -7.74
CA GLY A 166 9.98 4.60 -8.52
C GLY A 166 11.17 3.87 -7.91
N THR A 167 11.53 4.16 -6.65
CA THR A 167 12.68 3.54 -5.96
C THR A 167 12.39 2.75 -4.66
N PRO A 168 11.16 2.70 -4.09
CA PRO A 168 10.95 2.20 -2.73
C PRO A 168 11.35 0.74 -2.56
N PHE A 169 11.07 -0.13 -3.53
CA PHE A 169 11.33 -1.56 -3.39
C PHE A 169 12.80 -1.91 -3.60
N ARG A 170 13.52 -1.13 -4.41
CA ARG A 170 14.98 -1.27 -4.46
C ARG A 170 15.61 -0.95 -3.12
N ARG A 171 15.21 0.15 -2.48
CA ARG A 171 15.67 0.49 -1.12
C ARG A 171 15.26 -0.58 -0.12
N ALA A 172 14.04 -1.10 -0.20
CA ALA A 172 13.58 -2.15 0.70
C ALA A 172 14.45 -3.41 0.62
N VAL A 173 14.87 -3.82 -0.58
CA VAL A 173 15.78 -4.95 -0.76
C VAL A 173 17.20 -4.61 -0.29
N GLU A 174 17.73 -3.45 -0.67
CA GLU A 174 19.08 -3.00 -0.26
C GLU A 174 19.21 -2.85 1.27
N GLU A 175 18.15 -2.44 1.94
CA GLU A 175 18.07 -2.30 3.41
C GLU A 175 17.72 -3.60 4.15
N GLY A 176 17.50 -4.71 3.43
CA GLY A 176 17.15 -6.00 4.03
C GLY A 176 15.74 -6.07 4.64
N LEU A 177 14.85 -5.18 4.21
CA LEU A 177 13.45 -5.09 4.65
C LEU A 177 12.53 -6.03 3.85
N ALA A 178 12.92 -6.35 2.62
CA ALA A 178 12.21 -7.26 1.73
C ALA A 178 13.14 -8.37 1.25
N ASP A 179 12.63 -9.61 1.24
CA ASP A 179 13.36 -10.75 0.66
C ASP A 179 13.01 -10.85 -0.84
N PRO A 180 13.90 -10.49 -1.77
CA PRO A 180 13.59 -10.43 -3.20
C PRO A 180 13.12 -11.77 -3.76
N LYS A 181 13.55 -12.90 -3.19
CA LYS A 181 13.11 -14.25 -3.62
C LYS A 181 11.69 -14.58 -3.19
N ARG A 182 11.11 -13.77 -2.31
CA ARG A 182 9.73 -13.84 -1.84
C ARG A 182 8.92 -12.62 -2.29
N MET A 183 9.37 -11.97 -3.36
CA MET A 183 8.68 -10.85 -3.99
C MET A 183 8.12 -11.25 -5.35
N ILE A 184 6.87 -10.91 -5.58
CA ILE A 184 6.20 -10.98 -6.87
C ILE A 184 5.58 -9.63 -7.21
N GLN A 185 5.86 -9.14 -8.41
CA GLN A 185 5.30 -7.92 -8.99
C GLN A 185 4.36 -8.30 -10.13
N ILE A 186 3.18 -7.73 -10.16
CA ILE A 186 2.09 -8.17 -11.03
C ILE A 186 1.51 -6.94 -11.71
N GLY A 187 1.48 -6.94 -13.05
CA GLY A 187 0.85 -5.89 -13.85
C GLY A 187 1.81 -4.97 -14.60
N VAL A 188 3.12 -5.22 -14.47
CA VAL A 188 4.17 -4.37 -15.06
C VAL A 188 4.00 -4.24 -16.56
N ARG A 189 3.92 -3.00 -17.06
CA ARG A 189 3.67 -2.66 -18.47
C ARG A 189 4.17 -1.25 -18.79
N GLY A 190 3.93 -0.80 -20.03
CA GLY A 190 4.30 0.53 -20.48
C GLY A 190 5.65 0.56 -21.21
N SER A 191 6.01 1.73 -21.72
CA SER A 191 7.30 1.92 -22.39
C SER A 191 8.43 2.07 -21.36
N MET A 192 9.54 1.38 -21.58
CA MET A 192 10.74 1.47 -20.71
C MET A 192 11.68 2.59 -21.15
N TYR A 193 12.44 3.14 -20.21
CA TYR A 193 13.51 4.11 -20.51
C TYR A 193 14.71 3.44 -21.18
N SER A 194 14.97 2.18 -20.82
CA SER A 194 16.06 1.38 -21.40
C SER A 194 15.72 -0.12 -21.40
N PRO A 195 16.33 -0.92 -22.29
CA PRO A 195 16.05 -2.36 -22.37
C PRO A 195 16.41 -3.16 -21.11
N ASP A 196 17.34 -2.64 -20.30
CA ASP A 196 17.91 -3.23 -19.09
C ASP A 196 17.19 -2.83 -17.80
N GLU A 197 16.11 -2.05 -17.86
CA GLU A 197 15.40 -1.49 -16.70
C GLU A 197 14.97 -2.56 -15.67
N LYS A 198 14.70 -3.79 -16.13
CA LYS A 198 14.30 -4.94 -15.28
C LYS A 198 15.45 -5.82 -14.80
N GLU A 199 16.65 -5.69 -15.36
CA GLU A 199 17.76 -6.63 -15.12
C GLU A 199 18.14 -6.70 -13.65
N TRP A 200 18.12 -5.56 -12.95
CA TRP A 200 18.43 -5.55 -11.53
C TRP A 200 17.44 -6.39 -10.73
N ALA A 201 16.13 -6.18 -10.92
CA ALA A 201 15.08 -6.89 -10.20
C ALA A 201 15.14 -8.40 -10.45
N GLU A 202 15.32 -8.81 -11.71
CA GLU A 202 15.51 -10.21 -12.10
C GLU A 202 16.79 -10.80 -11.47
N SER A 203 17.90 -10.05 -11.46
CA SER A 203 19.19 -10.52 -10.94
C SER A 203 19.19 -10.80 -9.43
N VAL A 204 18.37 -10.09 -8.66
CA VAL A 204 18.21 -10.31 -7.22
C VAL A 204 17.13 -11.34 -6.89
N GLY A 205 16.37 -11.80 -7.89
CA GLY A 205 15.38 -12.88 -7.78
C GLY A 205 13.94 -12.43 -7.60
N ILE A 206 13.60 -11.17 -7.90
CA ILE A 206 12.20 -10.70 -7.92
C ILE A 206 11.47 -11.33 -9.09
N ARG A 207 10.28 -11.88 -8.85
CA ARG A 207 9.41 -12.37 -9.92
C ARG A 207 8.56 -11.24 -10.49
N ILE A 208 8.69 -10.96 -11.78
CA ILE A 208 7.86 -9.97 -12.49
C ILE A 208 6.88 -10.68 -13.41
N VAL A 209 5.59 -10.58 -13.12
CA VAL A 209 4.47 -10.99 -13.98
C VAL A 209 4.00 -9.77 -14.75
N HIS A 210 4.46 -9.65 -16.00
CA HIS A 210 4.03 -8.59 -16.91
C HIS A 210 2.54 -8.70 -17.23
N ILE A 211 1.92 -7.59 -17.66
CA ILE A 211 0.47 -7.56 -17.92
C ILE A 211 0.03 -8.58 -19.00
N GLU A 212 0.86 -8.82 -20.01
CA GLU A 212 0.59 -9.80 -21.06
C GLU A 212 0.59 -11.23 -20.51
N GLU A 213 1.50 -11.52 -19.58
CA GLU A 213 1.54 -12.80 -18.88
C GLU A 213 0.33 -12.96 -17.94
N PHE A 214 -0.04 -11.90 -17.21
CA PHE A 214 -1.23 -11.90 -16.37
C PHE A 214 -2.48 -12.24 -17.17
N PHE A 215 -2.71 -11.61 -18.33
CA PHE A 215 -3.87 -11.93 -19.17
C PHE A 215 -3.81 -13.32 -19.78
N ARG A 216 -2.62 -13.84 -20.09
CA ARG A 216 -2.44 -15.20 -20.60
C ARG A 216 -2.71 -16.27 -19.54
N LEU A 217 -2.26 -16.07 -18.30
CA LEU A 217 -2.38 -17.04 -17.21
C LEU A 217 -3.73 -16.95 -16.48
N GLY A 218 -4.28 -15.74 -16.40
CA GLY A 218 -5.48 -15.44 -15.62
C GLY A 218 -5.19 -15.26 -14.12
N PRO A 219 -6.11 -14.59 -13.40
CA PRO A 219 -5.89 -14.20 -12.00
C PRO A 219 -5.70 -15.40 -11.06
N GLU A 220 -6.41 -16.51 -11.27
CA GLU A 220 -6.30 -17.69 -10.41
C GLU A 220 -4.88 -18.27 -10.39
N ARG A 221 -4.26 -18.41 -11.57
CA ARG A 221 -2.90 -18.97 -11.70
C ARG A 221 -1.84 -18.02 -11.20
N VAL A 222 -1.99 -16.73 -11.46
CA VAL A 222 -1.07 -15.72 -10.93
C VAL A 222 -1.15 -15.67 -9.39
N MET A 223 -2.34 -15.79 -8.81
CA MET A 223 -2.49 -15.85 -7.34
C MET A 223 -1.98 -17.17 -6.75
N GLU A 224 -2.03 -18.28 -7.48
CA GLU A 224 -1.34 -19.52 -7.11
C GLU A 224 0.18 -19.34 -7.03
N GLU A 225 0.78 -18.76 -8.06
CA GLU A 225 2.20 -18.46 -8.11
C GLU A 225 2.60 -17.46 -7.01
N ALA A 226 1.82 -16.40 -6.82
CA ALA A 226 2.06 -15.39 -5.79
C ALA A 226 2.15 -16.02 -4.40
N ARG A 227 1.20 -16.90 -4.05
CA ARG A 227 1.20 -17.64 -2.78
C ARG A 227 2.39 -18.57 -2.62
N GLN A 228 2.81 -19.25 -3.70
CA GLN A 228 3.99 -20.13 -3.67
C GLN A 228 5.28 -19.34 -3.41
N ILE A 229 5.42 -18.18 -4.05
CA ILE A 229 6.60 -17.31 -3.93
C ILE A 229 6.67 -16.68 -2.54
N VAL A 230 5.56 -16.12 -2.04
CA VAL A 230 5.58 -15.51 -0.71
C VAL A 230 5.65 -16.55 0.40
N GLY A 231 5.11 -17.75 0.22
CA GLY A 231 5.15 -18.83 1.22
C GLY A 231 4.47 -18.49 2.56
N ASP A 232 4.85 -19.18 3.63
CA ASP A 232 4.16 -19.10 4.94
C ASP A 232 4.73 -18.04 5.92
N GLY A 233 5.82 -17.35 5.56
CA GLY A 233 6.39 -16.31 6.43
C GLY A 233 5.63 -14.97 6.33
N PRO A 234 6.08 -13.92 7.03
CA PRO A 234 5.42 -12.62 6.97
C PRO A 234 5.45 -12.07 5.54
N ALA A 235 4.31 -11.54 5.09
CA ALA A 235 4.15 -10.97 3.77
C ALA A 235 3.43 -9.62 3.85
N TYR A 236 3.78 -8.72 2.94
CA TYR A 236 3.16 -7.41 2.75
C TYR A 236 2.47 -7.36 1.39
N VAL A 237 1.32 -6.72 1.31
CA VAL A 237 0.64 -6.45 0.04
C VAL A 237 0.72 -4.96 -0.22
N SER A 238 1.31 -4.59 -1.35
CA SER A 238 1.29 -3.22 -1.86
C SER A 238 0.45 -3.19 -3.14
N PHE A 239 -0.51 -2.26 -3.20
CA PHE A 239 -1.41 -2.11 -4.34
C PHE A 239 -1.34 -0.67 -4.82
N ASP A 240 -0.67 -0.44 -5.94
CA ASP A 240 -0.77 0.81 -6.70
C ASP A 240 -2.00 0.76 -7.60
N VAL A 241 -2.77 1.84 -7.58
CA VAL A 241 -3.98 1.97 -8.38
C VAL A 241 -3.67 2.11 -9.88
N ASP A 242 -2.46 2.52 -10.26
CA ASP A 242 -2.07 2.59 -11.67
C ASP A 242 -1.87 1.21 -12.32
N GLY A 243 -1.83 0.13 -11.53
CA GLY A 243 -1.97 -1.23 -12.03
C GLY A 243 -3.31 -1.46 -12.74
N LEU A 244 -4.37 -0.78 -12.31
CA LEU A 244 -5.68 -0.79 -12.97
C LEU A 244 -5.63 0.02 -14.27
N ASP A 245 -6.47 -0.33 -15.24
CA ASP A 245 -6.62 0.49 -16.43
C ASP A 245 -7.14 1.90 -16.06
N PRO A 246 -6.67 2.97 -16.72
CA PRO A 246 -7.17 4.33 -16.50
C PRO A 246 -8.70 4.52 -16.66
N VAL A 247 -9.43 3.60 -17.31
CA VAL A 247 -10.92 3.63 -17.26
C VAL A 247 -11.45 3.46 -15.83
N TYR A 248 -10.74 2.70 -14.98
CA TYR A 248 -11.12 2.41 -13.59
C TYR A 248 -10.41 3.31 -12.59
N ALA A 249 -9.13 3.62 -12.83
CA ALA A 249 -8.30 4.45 -11.96
C ALA A 249 -7.71 5.68 -12.67
N PRO A 250 -8.56 6.63 -13.17
CA PRO A 250 -8.05 7.81 -13.87
C PRO A 250 -7.28 8.78 -12.96
N GLY A 251 -7.52 8.72 -11.65
CA GLY A 251 -6.91 9.59 -10.63
C GLY A 251 -5.57 9.09 -10.10
N THR A 252 -4.61 8.79 -10.98
CA THR A 252 -3.24 8.39 -10.60
C THR A 252 -2.17 9.24 -11.31
N GLY A 253 -0.95 9.28 -10.77
CA GLY A 253 0.16 10.09 -11.25
C GLY A 253 0.76 9.59 -12.58
N THR A 254 0.85 8.28 -12.75
CA THR A 254 1.58 7.58 -13.85
C THR A 254 0.71 6.51 -14.52
N PRO A 255 -0.37 6.87 -15.23
CA PRO A 255 -1.30 5.93 -15.83
C PRO A 255 -0.68 5.26 -17.05
N GLU A 256 -0.73 3.95 -17.07
CA GLU A 256 -0.41 3.13 -18.23
C GLU A 256 -1.69 2.48 -18.77
N ILE A 257 -1.99 2.58 -20.06
CA ILE A 257 -3.19 1.93 -20.64
C ILE A 257 -3.07 0.40 -20.66
N GLY A 258 -4.19 -0.31 -20.81
CA GLY A 258 -4.22 -1.77 -20.93
C GLY A 258 -4.01 -2.52 -19.61
N GLY A 259 -4.49 -1.96 -18.50
CA GLY A 259 -4.29 -2.49 -17.15
C GLY A 259 -5.35 -3.48 -16.66
N PHE A 260 -5.31 -3.80 -15.36
CA PHE A 260 -6.31 -4.65 -14.72
C PHE A 260 -7.74 -4.06 -14.77
N SER A 261 -8.73 -4.92 -14.54
CA SER A 261 -10.13 -4.54 -14.27
C SER A 261 -10.47 -4.62 -12.79
#